data_AF-A0A947K1E9-F1
#
_entry.id   AF-A0A947K1E9-F1
#
_cell.length_a   1.000
_cell.length_b   1.000
_cell.length_c   1.000
_cell.angle_alpha   90.00
_cell.angle_beta   90.00
_cell.angle_gamma   90.00
#
_symmetry.space_group_name_H-M   'P 1'
#
loop_
_entity.id
_entity.type
_entity.pdbx_description
1 polymer ?
#
loop_
_entity_poly.entity_id
_entity_poly.type
_entity_poly.pdbx_seq_one_letter_code
_entity_poly.pdbx_strand_id
1 'polypeptide(L)'
;MKCDHRPDVIIASIDAVNPFTFKKIRTGLDLDIVRENIKRLAYRKKERGLKAPLITTVFVLQDVNKNELGQYKREWEGVVDKVDVNIDNMLVKGIPNFCHYPFPCIKLFNMFIILSDGRVSLCCNDYDGKYCLGDFNKQTFEEIYFGPVAQRYRELHEGFKSGQLKICKDCIYSYDIYSYKWWRK
;
A
#
# COMPACT_ATOMS: atom_id res chain seq x y z
N MET A 1 -10.52 -11.38 -20.94
CA MET A 1 -9.70 -12.28 -20.10
C MET A 1 -10.57 -12.78 -18.96
N LYS A 2 -11.02 -14.04 -18.99
CA LYS A 2 -11.68 -14.63 -17.81
C LYS A 2 -10.58 -14.99 -16.83
N CYS A 3 -10.59 -14.36 -15.66
CA CYS A 3 -9.64 -14.70 -14.61
C CYS A 3 -10.18 -15.95 -13.89
N ASP A 4 -9.94 -17.13 -14.46
CA ASP A 4 -10.38 -18.42 -13.90
C ASP A 4 -9.48 -18.87 -12.72
N HIS A 5 -8.52 -18.05 -12.33
CA HIS A 5 -7.63 -18.33 -11.20
C HIS A 5 -8.26 -17.88 -9.89
N ARG A 6 -8.27 -18.79 -8.91
CA ARG A 6 -8.64 -18.46 -7.54
C ARG A 6 -7.65 -17.43 -6.97
N PRO A 7 -8.10 -16.44 -6.19
CA PRO A 7 -7.19 -15.58 -5.45
C PRO A 7 -6.40 -16.39 -4.42
N ASP A 8 -5.14 -16.02 -4.22
CA ASP A 8 -4.30 -16.58 -3.14
C ASP A 8 -4.57 -15.89 -1.80
N VAL A 9 -4.79 -14.57 -1.84
CA VAL A 9 -5.05 -13.73 -0.66
C VAL A 9 -6.15 -12.73 -0.98
N ILE A 10 -7.08 -12.54 -0.04
CA ILE A 10 -8.06 -11.45 -0.04
C ILE A 10 -7.78 -10.61 1.20
N ILE A 11 -7.43 -9.34 0.99
CA ILE A 11 -7.19 -8.38 2.07
C ILE A 11 -8.37 -7.40 2.10
N ALA A 12 -9.11 -7.38 3.21
CA ALA A 12 -10.20 -6.46 3.44
C ALA A 12 -9.76 -5.32 4.36
N SER A 13 -9.78 -4.08 3.85
CA SER A 13 -9.50 -2.91 4.68
C SER A 13 -10.71 -2.52 5.52
N ILE A 14 -10.51 -2.47 6.84
CA ILE A 14 -11.52 -2.06 7.81
C ILE A 14 -10.83 -1.29 8.94
N ASP A 15 -11.03 0.03 8.95
CA ASP A 15 -10.28 0.95 9.80
C ASP A 15 -11.05 1.43 11.04
N ALA A 16 -12.18 0.78 11.36
CA ALA A 16 -12.98 1.10 12.53
C ALA A 16 -13.94 -0.04 12.87
N VAL A 17 -14.31 -0.12 14.14
CA VAL A 17 -15.37 -0.97 14.69
C VAL A 17 -16.64 -0.17 14.95
N ASN A 18 -16.50 1.13 15.20
CA ASN A 18 -17.61 2.05 15.39
C ASN A 18 -18.10 2.61 14.04
N PRO A 19 -19.41 2.55 13.72
CA PRO A 19 -19.95 3.11 12.47
C PRO A 19 -19.67 4.61 12.26
N PHE A 20 -19.63 5.40 13.34
CA PHE A 20 -19.31 6.83 13.25
C PHE A 20 -17.84 7.06 12.86
N THR A 21 -16.90 6.34 13.48
CA THR A 21 -15.48 6.40 13.12
C THR A 21 -15.26 5.86 11.72
N PHE A 22 -15.93 4.75 11.36
CA PHE A 22 -15.86 4.17 10.03
C PHE A 22 -16.32 5.16 8.97
N LYS A 23 -17.46 5.82 9.16
CA LYS A 23 -17.98 6.82 8.22
C LYS A 23 -17.06 8.06 8.10
N LYS A 24 -16.32 8.42 9.16
CA LYS A 24 -15.31 9.50 9.10
C LYS A 24 -14.11 9.13 8.23
N ILE A 25 -13.68 7.87 8.25
CA ILE A 25 -12.49 7.41 7.51
C ILE A 25 -12.86 6.94 6.10
N ARG A 26 -13.95 6.17 5.98
CA ARG A 26 -14.42 5.48 4.77
C ARG A 26 -15.77 6.05 4.33
N THR A 27 -15.76 7.33 3.93
CA THR A 27 -16.95 8.06 3.48
C THR A 27 -17.69 7.29 2.38
N GLY A 28 -19.01 7.14 2.54
CA GLY A 28 -19.87 6.47 1.56
C GLY A 28 -19.96 4.96 1.71
N LEU A 29 -19.28 4.35 2.69
CA LEU A 29 -19.40 2.93 3.00
C LEU A 29 -20.19 2.69 4.29
N ASP A 30 -20.87 1.55 4.35
CA ASP A 30 -21.58 1.07 5.52
C ASP A 30 -20.77 -0.04 6.21
N LEU A 31 -20.50 0.14 7.50
CA LEU A 31 -19.66 -0.78 8.26
C LEU A 31 -20.29 -2.16 8.40
N ASP A 32 -21.59 -2.24 8.62
CA ASP A 32 -22.27 -3.51 8.87
C ASP A 32 -22.31 -4.36 7.60
N ILE A 33 -22.55 -3.73 6.44
CA ILE A 33 -22.47 -4.41 5.15
C ILE A 33 -21.05 -4.97 4.93
N VAL A 34 -20.00 -4.18 5.17
CA VAL A 34 -18.61 -4.63 5.01
C VAL A 34 -18.31 -5.80 5.95
N ARG A 35 -18.69 -5.66 7.23
CA ARG A 35 -18.49 -6.65 8.28
C ARG A 35 -19.17 -7.97 7.94
N GLU A 36 -20.45 -7.94 7.54
CA GLU A 36 -21.21 -9.11 7.13
C GLU A 36 -20.60 -9.81 5.91
N ASN A 37 -20.15 -9.03 4.92
CA ASN A 37 -19.52 -9.58 3.73
C ASN A 37 -18.23 -10.34 4.04
N ILE A 38 -17.37 -9.81 4.91
CA ILE A 38 -16.13 -10.47 5.33
C ILE A 38 -16.44 -11.74 6.12
N LYS A 39 -17.36 -11.68 7.10
CA LYS A 39 -17.77 -12.85 7.89
C LYS A 39 -18.35 -13.95 7.01
N ARG A 40 -19.20 -13.59 6.04
CA ARG A 40 -19.77 -14.52 5.07
C ARG A 40 -18.71 -15.16 4.19
N LEU A 41 -17.71 -14.39 3.74
CA LEU A 41 -16.60 -14.93 2.96
C LEU A 41 -15.79 -15.95 3.77
N ALA A 42 -15.45 -15.63 5.02
CA ALA A 42 -14.72 -16.52 5.91
C ALA A 42 -15.51 -17.79 6.25
N TYR A 43 -16.81 -17.64 6.53
CA TYR A 43 -17.70 -18.78 6.77
C TYR A 43 -17.73 -19.73 5.56
N ARG A 44 -17.92 -19.20 4.35
CA ARG A 44 -17.97 -20.03 3.12
C ARG A 44 -16.63 -20.71 2.82
N LYS A 45 -15.51 -20.06 3.14
CA LYS A 45 -14.18 -20.69 3.03
C LYS A 45 -14.12 -21.92 3.94
N LYS A 46 -14.53 -21.77 5.21
CA LYS A 46 -14.52 -22.83 6.22
C LYS A 46 -15.49 -23.97 5.88
N GLU A 47 -16.73 -23.64 5.53
CA GLU A 47 -17.78 -24.59 5.13
C GLU A 47 -17.32 -25.51 3.99
N ARG A 48 -16.56 -24.95 3.03
CA ARG A 48 -16.04 -25.69 1.87
C ARG A 48 -14.69 -26.38 2.12
N GLY A 49 -14.14 -26.29 3.33
CA GLY A 49 -12.83 -26.87 3.67
C GLY A 49 -11.67 -26.28 2.86
N LEU A 50 -11.78 -25.03 2.38
CA LEU A 50 -10.78 -24.43 1.51
C LEU A 50 -9.60 -23.87 2.31
N LYS A 51 -8.38 -24.13 1.84
CA LYS A 51 -7.15 -23.56 2.42
C LYS A 51 -6.83 -22.17 1.87
N ALA A 52 -7.29 -21.85 0.65
CA ALA A 52 -7.08 -20.58 -0.04
C ALA A 52 -8.43 -20.03 -0.56
N PRO A 53 -8.58 -18.69 -0.67
CA PRO A 53 -7.59 -17.66 -0.33
C PRO A 53 -7.35 -17.52 1.17
N LEU A 54 -6.19 -16.99 1.56
CA LEU A 54 -6.01 -16.40 2.89
C LEU A 54 -6.85 -15.13 2.97
N ILE A 55 -7.74 -15.05 3.95
CA ILE A 55 -8.58 -13.89 4.22
C ILE A 55 -7.91 -13.11 5.34
N THR A 56 -7.57 -11.87 5.05
CA THR A 56 -6.90 -10.96 5.97
C THR A 56 -7.76 -9.71 6.16
N THR A 57 -7.89 -9.23 7.39
CA THR A 57 -8.34 -7.85 7.63
C THR A 57 -7.14 -6.96 7.89
N VAL A 58 -7.18 -5.72 7.38
CA VAL A 58 -6.16 -4.72 7.65
C VAL A 58 -6.78 -3.46 8.25
N PHE A 59 -6.19 -2.99 9.34
CA PHE A 59 -6.56 -1.76 10.03
C PHE A 59 -5.41 -0.77 9.98
N VAL A 60 -5.63 0.40 9.40
CA VAL A 60 -4.68 1.50 9.42
C VAL A 60 -4.90 2.32 10.69
N LEU A 61 -3.97 2.20 11.64
CA LEU A 61 -3.95 2.92 12.90
C LEU A 61 -3.77 4.42 12.65
N GLN A 62 -4.76 5.20 13.06
CA GLN A 62 -4.87 6.64 12.92
C GLN A 62 -5.28 7.26 14.27
N ASP A 63 -5.09 8.56 14.44
CA ASP A 63 -5.46 9.24 15.70
C ASP A 63 -6.96 9.11 16.02
N VAL A 64 -7.79 9.08 14.98
CA VAL A 64 -9.26 9.01 15.09
C VAL A 64 -9.78 7.63 15.49
N ASN A 65 -8.99 6.56 15.28
CA ASN A 65 -9.43 5.17 15.52
C ASN A 65 -8.55 4.39 16.51
N LYS A 66 -7.47 4.99 17.04
CA LYS A 66 -6.50 4.30 17.90
C LYS A 66 -7.09 3.60 19.12
N ASN A 67 -8.16 4.16 19.68
CA ASN A 67 -8.86 3.58 20.82
C ASN A 67 -9.68 2.32 20.45
N GLU A 68 -9.92 2.07 19.17
CA GLU A 68 -10.69 0.94 18.67
C GLU A 68 -9.82 -0.29 18.34
N LEU A 69 -8.48 -0.14 18.32
CA LEU A 69 -7.54 -1.19 17.91
C LEU A 69 -7.75 -2.51 18.67
N GLY A 70 -7.95 -2.45 19.99
CA GLY A 70 -8.18 -3.64 20.80
C GLY A 70 -9.50 -4.33 20.48
N GLN A 71 -10.55 -3.55 20.18
CA GLN A 71 -11.85 -4.10 19.78
C GLN A 71 -11.78 -4.69 18.36
N TYR A 72 -11.07 -4.02 17.45
CA TYR A 72 -10.82 -4.52 16.10
C TYR A 72 -10.16 -5.90 16.13
N LYS A 73 -9.08 -6.07 16.90
CA LYS A 73 -8.41 -7.38 17.03
C LYS A 73 -9.38 -8.46 17.52
N ARG A 74 -10.11 -8.18 18.62
CA ARG A 74 -11.08 -9.14 19.17
C ARG A 74 -12.21 -9.50 18.20
N GLU A 75 -12.63 -8.58 17.34
CA GLU A 75 -13.70 -8.84 16.37
C GLU A 75 -13.26 -9.81 15.27
N TRP A 76 -11.99 -9.77 14.86
CA TRP A 76 -11.51 -10.48 13.67
C TRP A 76 -10.61 -11.68 13.97
N GLU A 77 -9.97 -11.74 15.13
CA GLU A 77 -9.20 -12.91 15.58
C GLU A 77 -10.12 -14.15 15.66
N GLY A 78 -9.74 -15.21 14.95
CA GLY A 78 -10.52 -16.45 14.85
C GLY A 78 -11.68 -16.40 13.83
N VAL A 79 -11.99 -15.22 13.27
CA VAL A 79 -12.93 -15.07 12.15
C VAL A 79 -12.21 -15.18 10.82
N VAL A 80 -11.08 -14.48 10.67
CA VAL A 80 -10.26 -14.49 9.45
C VAL A 80 -8.92 -15.18 9.68
N ASP A 81 -8.19 -15.50 8.61
CA ASP A 81 -6.91 -16.21 8.70
C ASP A 81 -5.79 -15.35 9.29
N LYS A 82 -5.85 -14.02 9.09
CA LYS A 82 -4.86 -13.08 9.60
C LYS A 82 -5.48 -11.71 9.91
N VAL A 83 -5.02 -11.10 11.01
CA VAL A 83 -5.37 -9.72 11.38
C VAL A 83 -4.11 -8.87 11.28
N ASP A 84 -4.10 -7.94 10.32
CA ASP A 84 -3.01 -7.00 10.11
C ASP A 84 -3.35 -5.61 10.62
N VAL A 85 -2.31 -4.91 11.08
CA VAL A 85 -2.37 -3.53 11.55
C VAL A 85 -1.22 -2.78 10.91
N ASN A 86 -1.54 -1.76 10.13
CA ASN A 86 -0.58 -0.81 9.59
C ASN A 86 -0.63 0.47 10.41
N ILE A 87 0.48 1.17 10.54
CA ILE A 87 0.50 2.50 11.17
C ILE A 87 0.37 3.52 10.05
N ASP A 88 -0.54 4.49 10.20
CA ASP A 88 -0.58 5.61 9.28
C ASP A 88 0.75 6.38 9.35
N ASN A 89 1.39 6.55 8.20
CA ASN A 89 2.64 7.32 8.11
C ASN A 89 2.45 8.78 8.56
N MET A 90 1.21 9.29 8.58
CA MET A 90 0.88 10.59 9.16
C MET A 90 1.07 10.62 10.69
N LEU A 91 0.90 9.50 11.41
CA LEU A 91 1.23 9.43 12.84
C LEU A 91 2.74 9.49 13.11
N VAL A 92 3.55 9.25 12.08
CA VAL A 92 5.00 9.35 12.11
C VAL A 92 5.47 10.78 11.73
N LYS A 93 4.55 11.70 11.39
CA LYS A 93 4.86 13.12 11.16
C LYS A 93 5.28 13.78 12.48
N GLY A 94 6.58 13.93 12.63
CA GLY A 94 7.26 14.41 13.84
C GLY A 94 8.74 14.00 13.82
N ILE A 95 9.07 13.01 13.00
CA ILE A 95 10.42 12.65 12.59
C ILE A 95 10.86 13.70 11.54
N PRO A 96 11.73 14.69 11.87
CA PRO A 96 11.99 15.89 11.08
C PRO A 96 12.42 15.59 9.64
N ASN A 97 11.69 16.07 8.63
CA ASN A 97 12.01 16.07 7.19
C ASN A 97 13.39 15.48 6.83
N PHE A 98 13.45 14.15 6.78
CA PHE A 98 14.66 13.36 6.55
C PHE A 98 15.02 13.28 5.05
N CYS A 99 15.00 14.41 4.34
CA CYS A 99 15.59 14.52 3.00
C CYS A 99 17.13 14.33 3.01
N HIS A 100 17.71 13.94 4.15
CA HIS A 100 19.14 13.78 4.40
C HIS A 100 19.53 12.39 4.93
N TYR A 101 18.69 11.37 4.80
CA TYR A 101 19.19 10.00 5.01
C TYR A 101 20.09 9.59 3.82
N PRO A 102 21.30 9.06 4.05
CA PRO A 102 22.31 8.82 3.02
C PRO A 102 22.03 7.57 2.16
N PHE A 103 20.77 7.28 1.83
CA PHE A 103 20.44 6.20 0.91
C PHE A 103 19.31 6.58 -0.07
N PRO A 104 19.32 6.00 -1.28
CA PRO A 104 18.27 6.24 -2.29
C PRO A 104 16.91 5.66 -1.86
N CYS A 105 15.83 6.07 -2.53
CA CYS A 105 14.52 5.46 -2.29
C CYS A 105 14.45 4.06 -2.91
N ILE A 106 14.22 3.02 -2.09
CA ILE A 106 14.13 1.62 -2.56
C ILE A 106 12.97 1.39 -3.54
N LYS A 107 11.92 2.21 -3.49
CA LYS A 107 10.70 2.01 -4.28
C LYS A 107 10.95 2.03 -5.79
N LEU A 108 11.97 2.74 -6.26
CA LEU A 108 12.33 2.74 -7.69
C LEU A 108 12.92 1.41 -8.20
N PHE A 109 13.32 0.54 -7.26
CA PHE A 109 13.97 -0.73 -7.55
C PHE A 109 13.02 -1.90 -7.28
N ASN A 110 12.18 -1.82 -6.24
CA ASN A 110 11.32 -2.94 -5.82
C ASN A 110 9.83 -2.74 -6.07
N MET A 111 9.41 -1.60 -6.62
CA MET A 111 8.01 -1.29 -6.86
C MET A 111 7.83 -0.80 -8.29
N PHE A 112 6.73 -1.25 -8.90
CA PHE A 112 6.40 -0.94 -10.28
C PHE A 112 4.89 -0.78 -10.39
N ILE A 113 4.43 0.45 -10.59
CA ILE A 113 2.99 0.79 -10.48
C ILE A 113 2.46 1.17 -11.84
N ILE A 114 1.48 0.39 -12.29
CA ILE A 114 0.75 0.62 -13.53
C ILE A 114 -0.59 1.24 -13.15
N LEU A 115 -0.85 2.44 -13.66
CA LEU A 115 -2.12 3.15 -13.50
C LEU A 115 -3.19 2.53 -14.39
N SER A 116 -4.45 2.83 -14.10
CA SER A 116 -5.60 2.26 -14.82
C SER A 116 -5.65 2.58 -16.31
N ASP A 117 -4.94 3.62 -16.75
CA ASP A 117 -4.83 4.02 -18.16
C ASP A 117 -3.59 3.42 -18.86
N GLY A 118 -2.81 2.59 -18.17
CA GLY A 118 -1.61 1.94 -18.69
C GLY A 118 -0.31 2.72 -18.45
N ARG A 119 -0.36 3.98 -17.99
CA ARG A 119 0.85 4.73 -17.61
C ARG A 119 1.51 4.10 -16.40
N VAL A 120 2.84 4.16 -16.33
CA VAL A 120 3.63 3.68 -15.19
C VAL A 120 4.05 4.88 -14.36
N SER A 121 3.65 4.93 -13.09
CA SER A 121 3.98 6.03 -12.19
C SER A 121 5.32 5.84 -11.49
N LEU A 122 5.89 6.93 -10.96
CA LEU A 122 7.18 6.88 -10.27
C LEU A 122 7.13 6.03 -8.99
N CYS A 123 6.05 6.13 -8.22
CA CYS A 123 5.83 5.38 -6.98
C CYS A 123 4.36 5.47 -6.53
N CYS A 124 4.04 4.84 -5.39
CA CYS A 124 2.67 4.81 -4.84
C CYS A 124 2.10 6.18 -4.49
N ASN A 125 2.94 7.22 -4.37
CA ASN A 125 2.51 8.58 -4.12
C ASN A 125 2.19 9.37 -5.41
N ASP A 126 2.57 8.85 -6.59
CA ASP A 126 2.33 9.47 -7.89
C ASP A 126 1.04 8.95 -8.54
N TYR A 127 -0.08 9.09 -7.81
CA TYR A 127 -1.37 8.56 -8.25
C TYR A 127 -1.90 9.23 -9.54
N ASP A 128 -1.50 10.47 -9.81
CA ASP A 128 -1.84 11.20 -11.04
C ASP A 128 -0.94 10.81 -12.24
N GLY A 129 0.15 10.08 -12.00
CA GLY A 129 1.15 9.75 -13.02
C GLY A 129 1.87 10.97 -13.58
N LYS A 130 2.13 11.98 -12.75
CA LYS A 130 2.86 13.21 -13.14
C LYS A 130 4.32 12.94 -13.45
N TYR A 131 4.90 11.93 -12.81
CA TYR A 131 6.28 11.48 -13.02
C TYR A 131 6.26 10.13 -13.75
N CYS A 132 5.65 10.12 -14.93
CA CYS A 132 5.46 8.92 -15.75
C CYS A 132 6.81 8.30 -16.17
N LEU A 133 6.99 7.01 -15.89
CA LEU A 133 8.14 6.21 -16.31
C LEU A 133 7.99 5.66 -17.74
N GLY A 134 6.75 5.43 -18.17
CA GLY A 134 6.42 4.83 -19.47
C GLY A 134 4.94 4.46 -19.58
N ASP A 135 4.56 3.79 -20.66
CA ASP A 135 3.15 3.48 -20.97
C ASP A 135 3.02 2.07 -21.59
N PHE A 136 2.31 1.16 -20.90
CA PHE A 136 2.13 -0.23 -21.35
C PHE A 136 1.31 -0.38 -22.61
N ASN A 137 0.61 0.68 -23.04
CA ASN A 137 -0.05 0.66 -24.35
C ASN A 137 0.95 0.79 -25.50
N LYS A 138 2.23 1.08 -25.21
CA LYS A 138 3.27 1.41 -26.21
C LYS A 138 4.58 0.68 -26.01
N GLN A 139 4.89 0.29 -24.76
CA GLN A 139 6.20 -0.23 -24.36
C GLN A 139 6.04 -1.52 -23.55
N THR A 140 7.03 -2.39 -23.67
CA THR A 140 7.23 -3.58 -22.82
C THR A 140 7.69 -3.20 -21.42
N PHE A 141 7.62 -4.15 -20.49
CA PHE A 141 8.15 -3.95 -19.13
C PHE A 141 9.64 -3.58 -19.18
N GLU A 142 10.43 -4.27 -19.98
CA GLU A 142 11.88 -4.08 -20.10
C GLU A 142 12.21 -2.69 -20.63
N GLU A 143 11.50 -2.23 -21.67
CA GLU A 143 11.68 -0.89 -22.23
C GLU A 143 11.36 0.23 -21.24
N ILE A 144 10.43 0.00 -20.31
CA ILE A 144 10.10 0.99 -19.27
C ILE A 144 11.08 0.89 -18.11
N TYR A 145 11.25 -0.30 -17.53
CA TYR A 145 11.99 -0.52 -16.28
C TYR A 145 13.50 -0.36 -16.45
N PHE A 146 14.05 -0.81 -17.58
CA PHE A 146 15.47 -0.62 -17.94
C PHE A 146 15.68 0.58 -18.87
N GLY A 147 14.61 1.28 -19.24
CA GLY A 147 14.67 2.43 -20.14
C GLY A 147 15.32 3.68 -19.53
N PRO A 148 15.67 4.66 -20.37
CA PRO A 148 16.40 5.86 -19.95
C PRO A 148 15.60 6.71 -18.94
N VAL A 149 14.27 6.68 -18.98
CA VAL A 149 13.43 7.45 -18.04
C VAL A 149 13.53 6.87 -16.63
N ALA A 150 13.39 5.56 -16.46
CA ALA A 150 13.54 4.89 -15.17
C ALA A 150 14.97 5.01 -14.64
N GLN A 151 15.99 4.83 -15.50
CA GLN A 151 17.39 5.01 -15.13
C GLN A 151 17.67 6.43 -14.63
N ARG A 152 17.19 7.46 -15.33
CA ARG A 152 17.35 8.86 -14.89
C ARG A 152 16.79 9.11 -13.49
N TYR A 153 15.64 8.54 -13.15
CA TYR A 153 15.08 8.68 -11.80
C TYR A 153 15.90 7.92 -10.75
N ARG A 154 16.42 6.73 -11.07
CA ARG A 154 17.32 5.99 -10.18
C ARG A 154 18.61 6.76 -9.93
N GLU A 155 19.27 7.24 -10.98
CA GLU A 155 20.47 8.07 -10.89
C GLU A 155 20.24 9.33 -10.04
N LEU A 156 19.08 9.97 -10.17
CA LEU A 156 18.71 11.12 -9.34
C LEU A 156 18.64 10.76 -7.86
N HIS A 157 18.12 9.58 -7.51
CA HIS A 157 18.02 9.13 -6.13
C HIS A 157 19.36 8.61 -5.59
N GLU A 158 20.13 7.88 -6.41
CA GLU A 158 21.50 7.41 -6.12
C GLU A 158 22.47 8.57 -5.91
N GLY A 159 22.31 9.66 -6.68
CA GLY A 159 23.06 10.90 -6.52
C GLY A 159 22.56 11.83 -5.41
N PHE A 160 21.64 11.40 -4.54
CA PHE A 160 21.03 12.21 -3.47
C PHE A 160 20.38 13.52 -3.94
N LYS A 161 19.86 13.52 -5.17
CA LYS A 161 19.23 14.68 -5.83
C LYS A 161 17.71 14.54 -5.93
N SER A 162 17.11 13.53 -5.32
CA SER A 162 15.66 13.26 -5.38
C SER A 162 14.81 14.44 -4.88
N GLY A 163 15.31 15.24 -3.94
CA GLY A 163 14.63 16.45 -3.46
C GLY A 163 14.36 17.52 -4.52
N GLN A 164 14.97 17.40 -5.72
CA GLN A 164 14.63 18.22 -6.89
C GLN A 164 13.23 17.89 -7.45
N LEU A 165 12.71 16.69 -7.17
CA LEU A 165 11.35 16.31 -7.51
C LEU A 165 10.38 16.78 -6.43
N LYS A 166 9.38 17.56 -6.81
CA LYS A 166 8.34 18.06 -5.90
C LYS A 166 7.68 16.93 -5.09
N ILE A 167 7.44 15.78 -5.73
CA ILE A 167 6.85 14.61 -5.07
C ILE A 167 7.76 13.97 -4.01
N CYS A 168 9.08 14.10 -4.16
CA CYS A 168 10.06 13.49 -3.26
C CYS A 168 10.49 14.43 -2.13
N LYS A 169 10.49 15.76 -2.38
CA LYS A 169 10.96 16.78 -1.43
C LYS A 169 10.36 16.63 -0.03
N ASP A 170 9.04 16.40 0.05
CA ASP A 170 8.29 16.28 1.30
C ASP A 170 7.75 14.85 1.52
N CYS A 171 8.36 13.86 0.85
CA CYS A 171 7.89 12.48 0.90
C CYS A 171 8.22 11.81 2.23
N ILE A 172 7.18 11.31 2.91
CA ILE A 172 7.31 10.56 4.18
C ILE A 172 7.54 9.06 3.97
N TYR A 173 7.42 8.56 2.74
CA TYR A 173 7.53 7.14 2.40
C TYR A 173 8.95 6.67 2.05
N SER A 174 9.95 7.56 2.13
CA SER A 174 11.36 7.17 2.06
C SER A 174 11.79 6.31 3.27
N TYR A 175 11.03 6.42 4.36
CA TYR A 175 11.20 5.73 5.65
C TYR A 175 10.74 4.27 5.63
N ASP A 176 11.14 3.49 4.63
CA ASP A 176 11.09 2.04 4.84
C ASP A 176 12.36 1.64 5.60
N ILE A 177 12.25 0.99 6.75
CA ILE A 177 13.42 0.45 7.48
C ILE A 177 14.22 -0.55 6.60
N TYR A 178 13.55 -1.12 5.59
CA TYR A 178 14.20 -1.90 4.54
C TYR A 178 15.06 -1.05 3.60
N SER A 179 14.80 0.26 3.47
CA SER A 179 15.58 1.23 2.67
C SER A 179 17.03 1.42 3.17
N TYR A 180 17.33 1.19 4.45
CA TYR A 180 18.71 1.27 4.93
C TYR A 180 19.53 0.01 4.58
N LYS A 181 18.89 -1.16 4.63
CA LYS A 181 19.56 -2.46 4.49
C LYS A 181 19.90 -2.82 3.03
N TRP A 182 19.15 -2.32 2.05
CA TRP A 182 19.41 -2.66 0.64
C TRP A 182 20.62 -1.92 0.06
N TRP A 183 20.88 -0.68 0.48
CA TRP A 183 21.93 0.17 -0.10
C TRP A 183 23.35 -0.16 0.39
N ARG A 184 23.50 -0.74 1.59
CA ARG A 184 24.80 -1.10 2.18
C ARG A 184 25.40 -2.42 1.67
N LYS A 185 25.16 -2.79 0.41
CA LYS A 185 25.77 -3.97 -0.23
C LYS A 185 26.78 -3.58 -1.27
#